data_AF-A0A382HCT7-F1
#
_entry.id   AF-A0A382HCT7-F1
#
_cell.length_a   1.000
_cell.length_b   1.000
_cell.length_c   1.000
_cell.angle_alpha   90.00
_cell.angle_beta   90.00
_cell.angle_gamma   90.00
#
_symmetry.space_group_name_H-M   'P 1'
#
loop_
_entity.id
_entity.type
_entity.pdbx_description
1 polymer ?
#
loop_
_entity_poly.entity_id
_entity_poly.type
_entity_poly.pdbx_seq_one_letter_code
_entity_poly.pdbx_strand_id
1 'polypeptide(L)'
;MSLFKSIKITDSGKAIILQRSDGSNVRYHSTWLRDNALDPKTRDVNNGQRLITLSDIPINTYIESATLDESGKNIFLTFLPETKKISFSASWLEAHAYDTKRNNTKGWIGSDLKIWGNDMLESIPSADYKSASSDKTLLLQWLKSLYRYGFAKMTGGKVESGALIQIADLFGYVRET
;
A
#
# COMPACT_ATOMS: atom_id res chain seq x y z
N MET A 1 17.08 -7.28 -10.34
CA MET A 1 16.99 -6.25 -11.40
C MET A 1 16.65 -4.93 -10.74
N SER A 2 17.28 -3.82 -11.15
CA SER A 2 16.86 -2.50 -10.67
C SER A 2 15.49 -2.15 -11.25
N LEU A 3 14.65 -1.45 -10.48
CA LEU A 3 13.34 -1.00 -10.94
C LEU A 3 13.46 0.24 -11.84
N PHE A 4 14.42 1.12 -11.50
CA PHE A 4 14.68 2.34 -12.23
C PHE A 4 16.08 2.32 -12.85
N LYS A 5 16.19 2.96 -14.02
CA LYS A 5 17.42 3.13 -14.80
C LYS A 5 18.03 4.51 -14.63
N SER A 6 17.20 5.53 -14.50
CA SER A 6 17.64 6.92 -14.39
C SER A 6 16.63 7.77 -13.61
N ILE A 7 17.12 8.91 -13.12
CA ILE A 7 16.35 9.93 -12.43
C ILE A 7 16.68 11.29 -13.03
N LYS A 8 15.67 12.13 -13.22
CA LYS A 8 15.82 13.49 -13.72
C LYS A 8 14.95 14.45 -12.92
N ILE A 9 15.50 15.59 -12.52
CA ILE A 9 14.75 16.71 -11.95
C ILE A 9 14.08 17.50 -13.10
N THR A 10 12.81 17.84 -12.94
CA THR A 10 12.03 18.63 -13.91
C THR A 10 11.31 19.78 -13.23
N ASP A 11 10.70 20.66 -14.04
CA ASP A 11 9.82 21.73 -13.57
C ASP A 11 10.49 22.61 -12.50
N SER A 12 11.75 22.98 -12.73
CA SER A 12 12.56 23.78 -11.80
C SER A 12 12.61 23.21 -10.38
N GLY A 13 12.77 21.88 -10.25
CA GLY A 13 12.82 21.20 -8.96
C GLY A 13 11.45 20.82 -8.41
N LYS A 14 10.35 21.12 -9.11
CA LYS A 14 9.00 20.81 -8.63
C LYS A 14 8.60 19.36 -8.83
N ALA A 15 9.33 18.60 -9.66
CA ALA A 15 9.14 17.17 -9.80
C ALA A 15 10.45 16.44 -10.14
N ILE A 16 10.41 15.11 -10.00
CA ILE A 16 11.35 14.18 -10.62
C ILE A 16 10.61 13.26 -11.58
N ILE A 17 11.32 12.80 -12.60
CA ILE A 17 10.93 11.69 -13.47
C ILE A 17 11.90 10.54 -13.21
N LEU A 18 11.34 9.38 -12.87
CA LEU A 18 12.06 8.11 -12.79
C LEU A 18 11.75 7.30 -14.05
N GLN A 19 12.79 6.84 -14.73
CA GLN A 19 12.66 5.94 -15.87
C GLN A 19 12.75 4.50 -15.39
N ARG A 20 11.71 3.72 -15.65
CA ARG A 20 11.64 2.29 -15.33
C ARG A 20 12.52 1.44 -16.25
N SER A 21 12.78 0.22 -15.80
CA SER A 21 13.54 -0.76 -16.59
C SER A 21 12.87 -1.15 -17.92
N ASP A 22 11.54 -1.08 -18.01
CA ASP A 22 10.78 -1.28 -19.26
C ASP A 22 10.78 -0.06 -20.20
N GLY A 23 11.43 1.04 -19.81
CA GLY A 23 11.52 2.29 -20.56
C GLY A 23 10.38 3.27 -20.31
N SER A 24 9.33 2.87 -19.59
CA SER A 24 8.27 3.78 -19.17
C SER A 24 8.75 4.78 -18.11
N ASN A 25 8.03 5.89 -17.97
CA ASN A 25 8.35 6.92 -17.00
C ASN A 25 7.27 7.01 -15.92
N VAL A 26 7.67 7.45 -14.73
CA VAL A 26 6.76 7.86 -13.67
C VAL A 26 7.29 9.12 -13.01
N ARG A 27 6.38 10.05 -12.71
CA ARG A 27 6.71 11.35 -12.14
C ARG A 27 6.23 11.46 -10.71
N TYR A 28 7.02 12.14 -9.89
CA TYR A 28 6.70 12.46 -8.50
C TYR A 28 6.95 13.93 -8.23
N HIS A 29 5.96 14.63 -7.66
CA HIS A 29 6.07 16.03 -7.29
C HIS A 29 6.88 16.17 -5.99
N SER A 30 7.66 17.24 -5.91
CA SER A 30 8.47 17.62 -4.74
C SER A 30 7.66 17.69 -3.45
N THR A 31 6.48 18.31 -3.49
CA THR A 31 5.57 18.41 -2.33
C THR A 31 5.09 17.04 -1.86
N TRP A 32 4.70 16.16 -2.78
CA TRP A 32 4.29 14.79 -2.45
C TRP A 32 5.43 13.98 -1.85
N LEU A 33 6.63 14.06 -2.43
CA LEU A 33 7.81 13.36 -1.92
C LEU A 33 8.20 13.87 -0.53
N ARG A 34 8.18 15.18 -0.30
CA ARG A 34 8.49 15.77 1.00
C ARG A 34 7.49 15.39 2.09
N ASP A 35 6.20 15.40 1.77
CA ASP A 35 5.10 15.00 2.67
C ASP A 35 5.10 13.49 2.98
N ASN A 36 5.72 12.69 2.12
CA ASN A 36 5.82 11.24 2.28
C ASN A 36 7.21 10.75 2.67
N ALA A 37 8.13 11.65 3.04
CA ALA A 37 9.46 11.25 3.49
C ALA A 37 9.37 10.23 4.64
N LEU A 38 10.21 9.20 4.57
CA LEU A 38 10.21 8.07 5.50
C LEU A 38 11.24 8.22 6.62
N ASP A 39 11.92 9.37 6.70
CA ASP A 39 12.93 9.62 7.71
C ASP A 39 12.31 9.82 9.11
N PRO A 40 13.05 9.54 10.20
CA PRO A 40 12.54 9.63 11.57
C PRO A 40 12.02 11.01 12.00
N LYS A 41 12.33 12.09 11.28
CA LYS A 41 11.78 13.43 11.56
C LYS A 41 10.45 13.70 10.85
N THR A 42 10.08 12.85 9.88
CA THR A 42 8.81 12.96 9.15
C THR A 42 7.83 11.87 9.55
N ARG A 43 8.32 10.66 9.85
CA ARG A 43 7.51 9.55 10.36
C ARG A 43 8.12 8.96 11.61
N ASP A 44 7.27 8.69 12.60
CA ASP A 44 7.65 7.99 13.82
C ASP A 44 8.10 6.56 13.48
N VAL A 45 9.25 6.16 14.02
CA VAL A 45 9.87 4.86 13.71
C VAL A 45 9.15 3.67 14.34
N ASN A 46 8.36 3.90 15.39
CA ASN A 46 7.70 2.83 16.15
C ASN A 46 6.27 2.59 15.65
N ASN A 47 5.55 3.65 15.27
CA ASN A 47 4.13 3.56 14.91
C ASN A 47 3.79 4.06 13.50
N GLY A 48 4.75 4.64 12.77
CA GLY A 48 4.56 5.09 11.38
C GLY A 48 3.72 6.36 11.20
N GLN A 49 3.27 6.99 12.29
CA GLN A 49 2.53 8.25 12.23
C GLN A 49 3.39 9.35 11.63
N ARG A 50 2.75 10.22 10.85
CA ARG A 50 3.39 11.43 10.32
C ARG A 50 3.57 12.43 11.47
N LEU A 51 4.77 12.98 11.59
CA LEU A 51 5.17 13.92 12.66
C LEU A 51 5.06 15.39 12.25
N ILE A 52 4.64 15.67 11.02
CA ILE A 52 4.47 17.00 10.45
C ILE A 52 3.07 17.15 9.87
N THR A 53 2.62 18.40 9.77
CA THR A 53 1.44 18.81 9.02
C THR A 53 1.83 19.38 7.66
N LEU A 54 0.84 19.63 6.79
CA LEU A 54 1.10 20.27 5.50
C LEU A 54 1.66 21.69 5.67
N SER A 55 1.25 22.41 6.73
CA SER A 55 1.71 23.77 7.02
C SER A 55 3.18 23.86 7.43
N ASP A 56 3.76 22.75 7.89
CA ASP A 56 5.19 22.67 8.24
C ASP A 56 6.08 22.52 7.00
N ILE A 57 5.50 22.21 5.83
CA ILE A 57 6.23 22.08 4.57
C ILE A 57 6.20 23.44 3.85
N PRO A 58 7.36 24.06 3.56
CA PRO A 58 7.39 25.34 2.84
C PRO A 58 6.67 25.27 1.50
N ILE A 59 5.83 26.27 1.20
CA ILE A 59 5.04 26.32 -0.05
C ILE A 59 5.94 26.33 -1.30
N ASN A 60 7.14 26.87 -1.18
CA ASN A 60 8.12 26.94 -2.24
C ASN A 60 9.07 25.73 -2.29
N THR A 61 8.83 24.67 -1.51
CA THR A 61 9.64 23.44 -1.49
C THR A 61 9.97 22.94 -2.91
N TYR A 62 11.24 22.63 -3.16
CA TYR A 62 11.74 22.08 -4.41
C TYR A 62 12.91 21.13 -4.18
N ILE A 63 13.16 20.28 -5.17
CA ILE A 63 14.25 19.30 -5.19
C ILE A 63 15.47 19.97 -5.82
N GLU A 64 16.53 20.08 -5.05
CA GLU A 64 17.82 20.62 -5.48
C GLU A 64 18.68 19.55 -6.15
N SER A 65 18.75 18.37 -5.55
CA SER A 65 19.51 17.23 -6.06
C SER A 65 18.72 15.93 -5.92
N ALA A 66 18.94 15.02 -6.87
CA ALA A 66 18.28 13.73 -6.94
C ALA A 66 19.23 12.70 -7.56
N THR A 67 19.50 11.61 -6.86
CA THR A 67 20.42 10.56 -7.32
C THR A 67 19.84 9.17 -7.06
N LEU A 68 20.21 8.21 -7.92
CA LEU A 68 20.00 6.79 -7.69
C LEU A 68 21.30 6.19 -7.15
N ASP A 69 21.19 5.24 -6.23
CA ASP A 69 22.35 4.43 -5.84
C ASP A 69 22.80 3.52 -6.98
N GLU A 70 24.04 3.02 -6.90
CA GLU A 70 24.61 2.13 -7.93
C GLU A 70 23.77 0.88 -8.17
N SER A 71 23.07 0.42 -7.13
CA SER A 71 22.20 -0.76 -7.19
C SER A 71 20.81 -0.47 -7.80
N GLY A 72 20.45 0.81 -7.97
CA GLY A 72 19.13 1.28 -8.38
C GLY A 72 18.01 0.89 -7.41
N LYS A 73 18.34 0.60 -6.15
CA LYS A 73 17.40 0.24 -5.07
C LYS A 73 17.01 1.43 -4.22
N ASN A 74 17.78 2.51 -4.22
CA ASN A 74 17.52 3.68 -3.39
C ASN A 74 17.63 4.96 -4.21
N ILE A 75 16.72 5.89 -3.93
CA ILE A 75 16.74 7.25 -4.44
C ILE A 75 17.12 8.16 -3.27
N PHE A 76 18.05 9.08 -3.47
CA PHE A 76 18.39 10.14 -2.52
C PHE A 76 17.96 11.49 -3.08
N LEU A 77 17.35 12.30 -2.23
CA LEU A 77 16.83 13.62 -2.59
C LEU A 77 17.28 14.66 -1.56
N THR A 78 17.63 15.85 -2.04
CA THR A 78 17.84 17.03 -1.19
C THR A 78 16.77 18.07 -1.52
N PHE A 79 16.04 18.52 -0.50
CA PHE A 79 15.00 19.53 -0.60
C PHE A 79 15.49 20.88 -0.08
N LEU A 80 15.11 21.94 -0.78
CA LEU A 80 15.25 23.32 -0.33
C LEU A 80 13.86 23.97 -0.21
N PRO A 81 13.67 24.95 0.70
CA PRO A 81 14.70 25.63 1.50
C PRO A 81 15.13 24.90 2.79
N GLU A 82 14.48 23.80 3.17
CA GLU A 82 14.75 23.10 4.44
C GLU A 82 16.15 22.47 4.53
N THR A 83 16.86 22.35 3.40
CA THR A 83 18.13 21.61 3.29
C THR A 83 17.98 20.16 3.77
N LYS A 84 16.79 19.59 3.58
CA LYS A 84 16.41 18.28 4.09
C LYS A 84 16.85 17.21 3.10
N LYS A 85 17.66 16.26 3.56
CA LYS A 85 18.04 15.07 2.80
C LYS A 85 17.16 13.91 3.20
N ILE A 86 16.60 13.22 2.22
CA ILE A 86 15.77 12.02 2.43
C ILE A 86 16.17 10.94 1.44
N SER A 87 15.79 9.72 1.76
CA SER A 87 15.88 8.60 0.83
C SER A 87 14.56 7.84 0.74
N PHE A 88 14.35 7.22 -0.40
CA PHE A 88 13.28 6.26 -0.63
C PHE A 88 13.88 4.99 -1.20
N SER A 89 13.32 3.84 -0.85
CA SER A 89 13.55 2.65 -1.66
C SER A 89 12.81 2.78 -2.99
N ALA A 90 13.42 2.27 -4.06
CA ALA A 90 12.82 2.23 -5.38
C ALA A 90 11.52 1.42 -5.38
N SER A 91 11.48 0.33 -4.62
CA SER A 91 10.27 -0.49 -4.46
C SER A 91 9.13 0.28 -3.77
N TRP A 92 9.43 1.12 -2.78
CA TRP A 92 8.42 1.93 -2.12
C TRP A 92 7.85 2.97 -3.09
N LEU A 93 8.69 3.70 -3.84
CA LEU A 93 8.19 4.65 -4.82
C LEU A 93 7.34 3.95 -5.88
N GLU A 94 7.80 2.84 -6.44
CA GLU A 94 7.04 2.09 -7.45
C GLU A 94 5.67 1.62 -6.93
N ALA A 95 5.61 1.11 -5.70
CA ALA A 95 4.36 0.70 -5.07
C ALA A 95 3.40 1.88 -4.80
N HIS A 96 3.90 3.10 -4.71
CA HIS A 96 3.13 4.32 -4.45
C HIS A 96 3.06 5.26 -5.66
N ALA A 97 3.35 4.75 -6.87
CA ALA A 97 3.28 5.49 -8.12
C ALA A 97 1.85 6.00 -8.38
N TYR A 98 1.66 7.32 -8.40
CA TYR A 98 0.35 7.93 -8.68
C TYR A 98 0.20 8.45 -10.12
N ASP A 99 1.31 8.78 -10.80
CA ASP A 99 1.30 9.21 -12.21
C ASP A 99 1.27 7.96 -13.13
N THR A 100 0.16 7.23 -13.02
CA THR A 100 -0.11 5.97 -13.72
C THR A 100 -1.48 6.02 -14.38
N LYS A 101 -1.68 5.22 -15.42
CA LYS A 101 -2.96 5.15 -16.11
C LYS A 101 -4.01 4.57 -15.16
N ARG A 102 -5.06 5.35 -14.87
CA ARG A 102 -6.18 4.92 -14.04
C ARG A 102 -7.33 4.39 -14.91
N ASN A 103 -7.96 3.30 -14.47
CA ASN A 103 -9.19 2.81 -15.06
C ASN A 103 -10.37 3.63 -14.51
N ASN A 104 -10.97 4.47 -15.36
CA ASN A 104 -12.07 5.36 -14.98
C ASN A 104 -13.42 4.86 -15.52
N THR A 105 -13.55 3.56 -15.83
CA THR A 105 -14.79 2.99 -16.36
C THR A 105 -15.89 3.06 -15.30
N LYS A 106 -17.03 3.69 -15.58
CA LYS A 106 -18.13 3.79 -14.59
C LYS A 106 -18.61 2.39 -14.14
N GLY A 107 -18.86 2.23 -12.85
CA GLY A 107 -19.31 0.97 -12.27
C GLY A 107 -18.23 -0.11 -12.13
N TRP A 108 -16.95 0.23 -12.30
CA TRP A 108 -15.84 -0.68 -12.05
C TRP A 108 -15.78 -1.11 -10.56
N ILE A 109 -15.33 -2.34 -10.33
CA ILE A 109 -15.00 -2.85 -9.00
C ILE A 109 -13.49 -3.10 -8.91
N GLY A 110 -12.94 -3.12 -7.70
CA GLY A 110 -11.53 -3.42 -7.46
C GLY A 110 -11.10 -4.72 -8.14
N SER A 111 -9.90 -4.74 -8.74
CA SER A 111 -9.36 -5.91 -9.45
C SER A 111 -9.22 -7.16 -8.58
N ASP A 112 -9.11 -6.96 -7.27
CA ASP A 112 -9.01 -8.05 -6.30
C ASP A 112 -10.37 -8.66 -5.95
N LEU A 113 -11.47 -8.00 -6.30
CA LEU A 113 -12.84 -8.44 -6.07
C LEU A 113 -13.35 -9.27 -7.26
N LYS A 114 -14.23 -10.23 -6.98
CA LYS A 114 -14.84 -11.08 -8.01
C LYS A 114 -16.35 -11.10 -7.86
N ILE A 115 -17.06 -10.74 -8.94
CA ILE A 115 -18.49 -10.98 -9.07
C ILE A 115 -18.77 -12.47 -9.26
N TRP A 116 -19.94 -12.91 -8.81
CA TRP A 116 -20.35 -14.29 -8.86
C TRP A 116 -21.88 -14.40 -8.97
N GLY A 117 -22.34 -15.52 -9.52
CA GLY A 117 -23.76 -15.90 -9.56
C GLY A 117 -23.95 -17.31 -9.02
N ASN A 118 -24.90 -18.05 -9.58
CA ASN A 118 -25.23 -19.41 -9.12
C ASN A 118 -24.08 -20.41 -9.30
N ASP A 119 -23.12 -20.13 -10.17
CA ASP A 119 -21.90 -20.92 -10.37
C ASP A 119 -21.05 -21.06 -9.10
N MET A 120 -21.17 -20.10 -8.17
CA MET A 120 -20.42 -20.11 -6.92
C MET A 120 -20.92 -21.17 -5.93
N LEU A 121 -22.15 -21.69 -6.09
CA LEU A 121 -22.73 -22.65 -5.17
C LEU A 121 -21.92 -23.96 -5.09
N GLU A 122 -21.25 -24.33 -6.18
CA GLU A 122 -20.40 -25.51 -6.24
C GLU A 122 -19.01 -25.31 -5.61
N SER A 123 -18.61 -24.05 -5.37
CA SER A 123 -17.24 -23.69 -4.98
C SER A 123 -17.17 -22.62 -3.87
N ILE A 124 -18.11 -22.66 -2.92
CA ILE A 124 -18.12 -21.75 -1.77
C ILE A 124 -16.79 -21.86 -1.00
N PRO A 125 -16.03 -20.76 -0.83
CA PRO A 125 -14.77 -20.79 -0.10
C PRO A 125 -15.05 -21.21 1.33
N SER A 126 -14.30 -22.17 1.85
CA SER A 126 -14.54 -22.74 3.17
C SER A 126 -13.23 -23.00 3.90
N ALA A 127 -13.22 -22.81 5.21
CA ALA A 127 -12.14 -23.24 6.10
C ALA A 127 -12.71 -23.94 7.33
N ASP A 128 -11.94 -24.86 7.90
CA ASP A 128 -12.23 -25.46 9.21
C ASP A 128 -11.78 -24.52 10.34
N TYR A 129 -12.62 -24.34 11.35
CA TYR A 129 -12.39 -23.43 12.46
C TYR A 129 -11.12 -23.77 13.25
N LYS A 130 -10.92 -25.05 13.57
CA LYS A 130 -9.73 -25.47 14.33
C LYS A 130 -8.47 -25.14 13.55
N SER A 131 -8.46 -25.45 12.26
CA SER A 131 -7.33 -25.18 11.37
C SER A 131 -7.05 -23.68 11.25
N ALA A 132 -8.07 -22.87 10.97
CA ALA A 132 -7.94 -21.41 10.85
C ALA A 132 -7.53 -20.75 12.18
N SER A 133 -7.99 -21.26 13.32
CA SER A 133 -7.61 -20.74 14.63
C SER A 133 -6.14 -21.02 15.00
N SER A 134 -5.56 -22.11 14.47
CA SER A 134 -4.18 -22.52 14.78
C SER A 134 -3.14 -22.10 13.74
N ASP A 135 -3.56 -21.83 12.50
CA ASP A 135 -2.67 -21.51 11.39
C ASP A 135 -3.04 -20.17 10.73
N LYS A 136 -2.16 -19.17 10.91
CA LYS A 136 -2.32 -17.82 10.35
C LYS A 136 -2.37 -17.81 8.82
N THR A 137 -1.73 -18.77 8.15
CA THR A 137 -1.74 -18.89 6.69
C THR A 137 -3.13 -19.30 6.20
N LEU A 138 -3.74 -20.28 6.86
CA LEU A 138 -5.09 -20.73 6.54
C LEU A 138 -6.14 -19.67 6.88
N LEU A 139 -5.99 -18.99 8.02
CA LEU A 139 -6.83 -17.84 8.36
C LEU A 139 -6.72 -16.73 7.31
N LEU A 140 -5.49 -16.39 6.89
CA LEU A 140 -5.27 -15.38 5.85
C LEU A 140 -5.89 -15.79 4.52
N GLN A 141 -5.84 -17.06 4.14
CA GLN A 141 -6.49 -17.56 2.93
C GLN A 141 -8.01 -17.44 3.01
N TRP A 142 -8.60 -17.75 4.16
CA TRP A 142 -10.03 -17.57 4.41
C TRP A 142 -10.43 -16.09 4.36
N LEU A 143 -9.67 -15.19 5.01
CA LEU A 143 -9.89 -13.74 4.97
C LEU A 143 -9.74 -13.16 3.56
N LYS A 144 -8.76 -13.63 2.78
CA LYS A 144 -8.60 -13.24 1.37
C LYS A 144 -9.81 -13.66 0.54
N SER A 145 -10.41 -14.81 0.84
CA SER A 145 -11.64 -15.26 0.18
C SER A 145 -12.82 -14.37 0.58
N LEU A 146 -12.96 -14.06 1.87
CA LEU A 146 -13.97 -13.12 2.36
C LEU A 146 -13.85 -11.75 1.70
N TYR A 147 -12.63 -11.20 1.58
CA TYR A 147 -12.36 -9.94 0.88
C TYR A 147 -12.70 -10.01 -0.61
N ARG A 148 -12.26 -11.07 -1.30
CA ARG A 148 -12.43 -11.23 -2.76
C ARG A 148 -13.88 -11.44 -3.19
N TYR A 149 -14.62 -12.27 -2.46
CA TYR A 149 -15.96 -12.71 -2.84
C TYR A 149 -17.07 -12.02 -2.02
N GLY A 150 -16.72 -11.33 -0.93
CA GLY A 150 -17.69 -10.76 0.01
C GLY A 150 -18.29 -11.78 0.98
N PHE A 151 -17.98 -13.07 0.84
CA PHE A 151 -18.41 -14.12 1.77
C PHE A 151 -17.46 -15.32 1.77
N ALA A 152 -17.45 -16.07 2.87
CA ALA A 152 -16.77 -17.36 3.01
C ALA A 152 -17.44 -18.17 4.13
N LYS A 153 -17.38 -19.50 4.04
CA LYS A 153 -17.93 -20.43 5.03
C LYS A 153 -16.85 -20.81 6.06
N MET A 154 -17.25 -20.94 7.33
CA MET A 154 -16.43 -21.56 8.37
C MET A 154 -17.13 -22.84 8.84
N THR A 155 -16.42 -23.96 8.87
CA THR A 155 -16.93 -25.28 9.32
C THR A 155 -16.24 -25.72 10.60
N GLY A 156 -16.74 -26.76 11.27
CA GLY A 156 -16.08 -27.32 12.45
C GLY A 156 -16.11 -26.40 13.69
N GLY A 157 -16.91 -25.34 13.66
CA GLY A 157 -17.20 -24.53 14.84
C GLY A 157 -18.04 -25.32 15.86
N LYS A 158 -17.99 -24.89 17.12
CA LYS A 158 -18.78 -25.51 18.18
C LYS A 158 -20.28 -25.26 17.98
N VAL A 159 -21.11 -26.21 18.38
CA VAL A 159 -22.58 -26.10 18.34
C VAL A 159 -23.07 -25.63 19.72
N GLU A 160 -22.73 -24.39 20.06
CA GLU A 160 -23.09 -23.77 21.34
C GLU A 160 -23.32 -22.26 21.18
N SER A 161 -24.04 -21.65 22.14
CA SER A 161 -24.21 -20.19 22.18
C SER A 161 -22.84 -19.49 22.29
N GLY A 162 -22.65 -18.41 21.53
CA GLY A 162 -21.40 -17.65 21.53
C GLY A 162 -20.32 -18.16 20.57
N ALA A 163 -20.51 -19.30 19.89
CA ALA A 163 -19.54 -19.80 18.91
C ALA A 163 -19.25 -18.80 17.77
N LEU A 164 -20.24 -17.98 17.39
CA LEU A 164 -20.06 -16.94 16.38
C LEU A 164 -19.11 -15.82 16.83
N ILE A 165 -19.07 -15.52 18.13
CA ILE A 165 -18.20 -14.49 18.71
C ILE A 165 -16.75 -14.95 18.61
N GLN A 166 -16.50 -16.22 18.91
CA GLN A 166 -15.17 -16.84 18.78
C GLN A 166 -14.62 -16.75 17.35
N ILE A 167 -15.48 -16.80 16.32
CA ILE A 167 -15.07 -16.60 14.93
C ILE A 167 -14.73 -15.13 14.66
N ALA A 168 -15.51 -14.18 15.18
CA ALA A 168 -15.25 -12.75 15.03
C ALA A 168 -13.90 -12.35 15.66
N ASP A 169 -13.58 -12.91 16.83
CA ASP A 169 -12.33 -12.66 17.56
C ASP A 169 -11.07 -13.11 16.80
N LEU A 170 -11.20 -13.97 15.78
CA LEU A 170 -10.07 -14.36 14.94
C LEU A 170 -9.54 -13.19 14.10
N PHE A 171 -10.36 -12.19 13.79
CA PHE A 171 -10.00 -11.14 12.83
C PHE A 171 -10.53 -9.74 13.16
N GLY A 172 -11.31 -9.56 14.21
CA GLY A 172 -11.86 -8.25 14.55
C GLY A 172 -12.70 -8.26 15.83
N TYR A 173 -13.69 -7.37 15.88
CA TYR A 173 -14.58 -7.18 17.02
C TYR A 173 -16.02 -7.12 16.54
N VAL A 174 -16.94 -7.59 17.38
CA VAL A 174 -18.38 -7.49 17.13
C VAL A 174 -18.82 -6.03 17.29
N ARG A 175 -19.57 -5.51 16.31
CA ARG A 175 -20.29 -4.24 16.45
C ARG A 175 -21.62 -4.52 17.14
N GLU A 176 -21.69 -4.24 18.42
CA GLU A 176 -22.94 -4.29 19.20
C GLU A 176 -23.96 -3.29 18.64
N THR A 177 -25.24 -3.66 18.67
CA THR A 177 -26.36 -2.91 18.06
C THR A 177 -27.53 -2.80 19.00
#